data_AF-A0A9D6YK98-F1
#
_entry.id   AF-A0A9D6YK98-F1
#
_cell.length_a   1.000
_cell.length_b   1.000
_cell.length_c   1.000
_cell.angle_alpha   90.00
_cell.angle_beta   90.00
_cell.angle_gamma   90.00
#
_symmetry.space_group_name_H-M   'P 1'
#
loop_
_entity.id
_entity.type
_entity.pdbx_description
1 polymer ?
#
loop_
_entity_poly.entity_id
_entity_poly.type
_entity_poly.pdbx_seq_one_letter_code
_entity_poly.pdbx_strand_id
1 'polypeptide(L)' 'MLTLKTSDQLRTMRNVKSYRCCPTSTGPPMWAADLGRICLEELLRWNRELRRQWLAAAWQNRCCCR' A
#
# COMPACT_ATOMS: atom_id res chain seq x y z
N MET A 1 26.59 -42.79 -27.74
CA MET A 1 25.45 -43.28 -26.95
C MET A 1 24.26 -42.36 -27.21
N LEU A 2 23.36 -42.76 -28.11
CA LEU A 2 22.19 -41.98 -28.51
C LEU A 2 21.01 -42.35 -27.61
N THR A 3 20.69 -41.49 -26.64
CA THR A 3 19.53 -41.65 -25.76
C THR A 3 18.27 -41.24 -26.50
N LEU A 4 17.58 -42.22 -27.09
CA LEU A 4 16.23 -42.05 -27.64
C LEU A 4 15.26 -41.75 -26.49
N LYS A 5 14.82 -40.50 -26.38
CA LYS A 5 13.82 -40.08 -25.39
C LYS A 5 12.45 -40.61 -25.83
N THR A 6 11.85 -41.44 -24.99
CA THR A 6 10.50 -42.00 -25.21
C THR A 6 9.44 -40.91 -25.15
N SER A 7 8.30 -41.11 -25.82
CA SER A 7 7.19 -40.15 -25.90
C SER A 7 6.69 -39.66 -24.53
N ASP A 8 6.84 -40.47 -23.49
CA ASP A 8 6.48 -40.11 -22.12
C ASP A 8 7.39 -39.05 -21.51
N GLN A 9 8.66 -39.01 -21.90
CA GLN A 9 9.59 -37.95 -21.47
C GLN A 9 9.29 -36.60 -22.16
N LEU A 10 8.72 -36.61 -23.36
CA LEU A 10 8.26 -35.38 -24.02
C LEU A 10 7.00 -34.82 -23.36
N ARG A 11 6.13 -35.70 -22.82
CA ARG A 11 4.88 -35.30 -22.15
C ARG A 11 5.13 -34.61 -20.81
N THR A 12 6.13 -35.03 -20.05
CA THR A 12 6.49 -34.39 -18.77
C THR A 12 7.25 -33.08 -18.97
N MET A 13 8.02 -32.92 -20.05
CA MET A 13 8.71 -31.67 -20.36
C MET A 13 7.79 -30.53 -20.84
N ARG A 14 6.63 -30.84 -21.44
CA ARG A 14 5.63 -29.82 -21.79
C ARG A 14 4.90 -29.22 -20.57
N ASN A 15 5.03 -29.87 -19.40
CA ASN A 15 4.40 -29.42 -18.15
C ASN A 15 5.35 -28.68 -17.21
N VAL A 16 6.52 -28.24 -17.67
CA VAL A 16 7.26 -27.18 -16.97
C VAL A 16 6.60 -25.85 -17.34
N LYS A 17 5.39 -25.64 -16.80
CA LYS A 17 4.78 -24.31 -16.70
C LYS A 17 5.71 -23.47 -15.83
N SER A 18 6.59 -22.74 -16.51
CA SER A 18 7.11 -21.45 -16.10
C SER A 18 7.19 -21.24 -14.59
N TYR A 19 8.35 -21.57 -14.04
CA TYR A 19 8.97 -20.81 -12.97
C TYR A 19 8.88 -19.32 -13.30
N ARG A 20 7.78 -18.65 -12.90
CA ARG A 20 7.60 -17.22 -12.55
C ARG A 20 6.17 -16.99 -12.05
N CYS A 21 5.74 -17.77 -11.06
CA CYS A 21 4.68 -17.29 -10.15
C CYS A 21 5.31 -16.35 -9.12
N CYS A 22 6.02 -15.31 -9.56
CA CYS A 22 6.18 -14.14 -8.72
C CYS A 22 4.90 -13.36 -8.97
N PRO A 23 3.93 -13.30 -8.02
CA PRO A 23 2.86 -12.35 -8.15
C PRO A 23 3.53 -10.99 -8.28
N THR A 24 3.35 -10.31 -9.42
CA THR A 24 3.61 -8.88 -9.50
C THR A 24 2.94 -8.30 -8.28
N SER A 25 3.69 -7.63 -7.41
CA SER A 25 3.11 -6.83 -6.34
C SER A 25 2.34 -5.69 -7.02
N THR A 26 1.16 -6.02 -7.54
CA THR A 26 0.10 -5.05 -7.76
C THR A 26 -0.14 -4.53 -6.37
N GLY A 27 0.19 -3.28 -6.11
CA GLY A 27 0.14 -2.67 -4.78
C GLY A 27 -1.24 -2.82 -4.11
N PRO A 28 -1.47 -2.17 -2.97
CA PRO A 28 -2.76 -2.27 -2.29
C PRO A 28 -3.88 -2.07 -3.31
N PRO A 29 -4.90 -2.95 -3.31
CA PRO A 29 -5.95 -2.89 -4.30
C PRO A 29 -6.55 -1.48 -4.29
N MET A 30 -6.87 -0.91 -5.45
CA MET A 30 -7.17 0.52 -5.64
C MET A 30 -8.08 1.11 -4.55
N TRP A 31 -9.09 0.36 -4.09
CA TRP A 31 -9.98 0.73 -2.99
C TRP A 31 -9.27 1.00 -1.66
N ALA A 32 -8.23 0.24 -1.32
CA ALA A 32 -7.41 0.46 -0.13
C ALA A 32 -6.51 1.70 -0.25
N ALA A 33 -6.06 2.04 -1.47
CA ALA A 33 -5.33 3.29 -1.72
C ALA A 33 -6.24 4.51 -1.57
N ASP A 34 -7.48 4.43 -2.07
CA ASP A 34 -8.48 5.48 -1.92
C ASP A 34 -8.89 5.69 -0.45
N LEU A 35 -9.08 4.60 0.30
CA LEU A 35 -9.32 4.67 1.75
C LEU A 35 -8.15 5.31 2.50
N GLY A 36 -6.92 4.94 2.15
CA GLY A 36 -5.72 5.54 2.72
C GLY A 36 -5.65 7.05 2.48
N ARG A 37 -6.01 7.49 1.27
CA ARG A 37 -6.08 8.93 0.93
C ARG A 37 -7.14 9.66 1.75
N ILE A 38 -8.35 9.12 1.85
CA ILE A 38 -9.44 9.73 2.62
C ILE A 38 -9.06 9.84 4.11
N CYS A 39 -8.51 8.77 4.69
CA CYS A 39 -8.04 8.79 6.08
C CYS A 39 -6.96 9.85 6.31
N LEU A 40 -6.02 9.99 5.37
CA LEU A 40 -4.96 11.00 5.46
C LEU A 40 -5.53 12.42 5.40
N GLU A 41 -6.48 12.67 4.49
CA GLU A 41 -7.14 13.98 4.34
C GLU A 41 -7.90 14.37 5.61
N GLU A 42 -8.64 13.44 6.22
CA GLU A 42 -9.31 13.66 7.50
C GLU A 42 -8.31 13.95 8.62
N LEU A 43 -7.23 13.17 8.75
CA LEU A 43 -6.18 13.42 9.75
C LEU A 43 -5.54 14.81 9.58
N LEU A 44 -5.30 15.24 8.35
CA LEU A 44 -4.78 16.58 8.06
C LEU A 44 -5.78 17.68 8.45
N ARG A 45 -7.07 17.44 8.25
CA ARG A 45 -8.13 18.36 8.69
C ARG A 45 -8.16 18.50 10.20
N TRP A 46 -8.20 17.39 10.94
CA TRP A 46 -8.19 17.40 12.41
C TRP A 46 -6.95 18.08 12.98
N ASN A 47 -5.77 17.83 12.41
CA ASN A 47 -4.53 18.49 12.84
C ASN A 47 -4.57 20.02 12.65
N ARG A 48 -5.18 20.50 11.55
CA ARG A 48 -5.34 21.95 11.31
C ARG A 48 -6.29 22.57 12.34
N GLU A 49 -7.39 21.90 12.66
CA GLU A 49 -8.37 22.37 13.65
C GLU A 49 -7.75 22.41 15.05
N LEU A 50 -7.06 21.35 15.48
CA LEU A 50 -6.35 21.31 16.76
C LEU A 50 -5.30 22.42 16.86
N ARG A 51 -4.52 22.64 15.79
CA ARG A 51 -3.52 23.71 15.78
C ARG A 51 -4.14 25.10 15.93
N ARG A 52 -5.31 25.34 15.31
CA ARG A 52 -6.05 26.59 15.47
C ARG A 52 -6.53 26.78 16.91
N GLN A 53 -7.12 25.74 17.50
CA GLN A 53 -7.59 25.77 18.89
C GLN A 53 -6.44 26.02 19.86
N TRP A 54 -5.31 25.33 19.67
CA TRP A 54 -4.12 25.52 20.50
C TRP A 54 -3.57 26.95 20.40
N LEU A 55 -3.47 27.51 19.19
CA LEU A 55 -3.05 28.89 19.00
C LEU A 55 -4.03 29.88 19.63
N ALA A 56 -5.33 29.67 19.49
CA ALA A 56 -6.36 30.51 20.09
C ALA A 56 -6.26 30.50 21.63
N ALA A 57 -6.11 29.32 22.23
CA ALA A 57 -5.92 29.18 23.67
C ALA A 57 -4.61 29.84 24.15
N ALA A 58 -3.51 29.67 23.41
CA ALA A 58 -2.23 30.32 23.71
C ALA A 58 -2.35 31.85 23.65
N TRP A 59 -3.09 32.39 22.68
CA TRP A 59 -3.39 33.81 22.58
C TRP A 59 -4.25 34.30 23.75
N GLN A 60 -5.34 33.60 24.08
CA GLN A 60 -6.18 33.94 25.23
C GLN A 60 -5.37 33.96 26.53
N ASN A 61 -4.54 32.95 26.77
CA ASN A 61 -3.68 32.89 27.96
C ASN A 61 -2.68 34.06 28.00
N ARG A 62 -2.14 34.49 26.85
CA ARG A 62 -1.26 35.67 26.80
C ARG A 62 -2.02 36.98 27.03
N CYS A 63 -3.24 37.10 26.53
CA CYS A 63 -4.06 38.30 26.71
C CYS A 63 -4.63 38.41 28.14
N CYS A 64 -4.95 37.30 28.81
CA CYS A 64 -5.44 37.31 30.19
C CYS A 64 -4.35 37.61 31.24
N CYS A 65 -3.06 37.53 30.87
CA CYS A 65 -1.94 37.89 31.74
C CYS A 65 -1.44 39.34 31.54
N ARG A 66 -2.21 40.18 30.82
CA ARG A 66 -1.98 41.62 30.68
C ARG A 66 -3.15 42.39 31.29
#